data_AF-A0A9X0C8T5-F1
#
_entry.id   AF-A0A9X0C8T5-F1
#
_cell.length_a   1.000
_cell.length_b   1.000
_cell.length_c   1.000
_cell.angle_alpha   90.00
_cell.angle_beta   90.00
_cell.angle_gamma   90.00
#
_symmetry.space_group_name_H-M   'P 1'
#
loop_
_entity.id
_entity.type
_entity.pdbx_description
1 polymer ?
#
loop_
_entity_poly.entity_id
_entity_poly.type
_entity_poly.pdbx_seq_one_letter_code
_entity_poly.pdbx_strand_id
1 'polypeptide(L)'
;MIWKILFGVTAILAQILQALAAPTLDSQLTSQLPGKYVFAHFMVGIVKDYQLSNWKEDMAAAQSIGINAFALNCASIDSYTPTQLALAYEAAEQVNFKVFISFDFAYWTNGDTAKITEYMKQYASHPAQMQYKGAAVVSTFVGDSFNWDPVRQGTPHPIYALPNLQDPADATTGPAKSADDYGESHYIGPYSAHHSDDGSSQWAANMPHDGWRNLFKPYIAAYKSGAKTPTVEVDEVVYWYRPTPKGVVCTGDILSAPMGANMLSDSVFVATMLTSPATLTVQSGDNAPVNIDVPAGIVTSNVSMGIGGQSFKVTRNGQTILSGQGGLAVKDNCVNYNFNVYVGSIGG
;
A
#
# COMPACT_ATOMS: atom_id res chain seq x y z
N MET A 1 55.44 17.78 -58.92
CA MET A 1 56.48 17.26 -58.00
C MET A 1 55.75 16.34 -57.01
N ILE A 2 55.47 15.06 -57.26
CA ILE A 2 56.37 13.88 -57.23
C ILE A 2 57.46 14.03 -56.15
N TRP A 3 57.36 13.37 -54.98
CA TRP A 3 57.96 12.04 -54.70
C TRP A 3 58.02 11.65 -53.19
N LYS A 4 57.86 10.34 -52.93
CA LYS A 4 58.38 9.44 -51.83
C LYS A 4 57.62 9.41 -50.48
N ILE A 5 57.05 8.30 -49.96
CA ILE A 5 57.34 6.84 -49.85
C ILE A 5 58.08 6.43 -48.55
N LEU A 6 57.34 5.67 -47.70
CA LEU A 6 57.73 4.56 -46.77
C LEU A 6 58.54 4.89 -45.50
N PHE A 7 58.48 4.16 -44.36
CA PHE A 7 58.04 2.79 -44.01
C PHE A 7 57.69 2.72 -42.50
N GLY A 8 56.89 1.73 -42.09
CA GLY A 8 56.80 1.31 -40.69
C GLY A 8 55.68 0.34 -40.38
N VAL A 9 55.74 -0.87 -40.94
CA VAL A 9 54.86 -1.99 -40.59
C VAL A 9 55.47 -2.77 -39.43
N THR A 10 54.74 -2.94 -38.33
CA THR A 10 54.84 -4.13 -37.48
C THR A 10 53.43 -4.61 -37.16
N ALA A 11 53.11 -5.79 -37.69
CA ALA A 11 51.89 -6.53 -37.47
C ALA A 11 51.94 -7.30 -36.14
N ILE A 12 50.80 -7.43 -35.44
CA ILE A 12 50.44 -8.67 -34.72
C ILE A 12 48.92 -8.90 -34.86
N LEU A 13 48.60 -10.12 -35.28
CA LEU A 13 47.29 -10.75 -35.46
C LEU A 13 46.42 -10.76 -34.18
N ALA A 14 45.11 -10.67 -34.35
CA ALA A 14 44.15 -11.63 -33.77
C ALA A 14 42.79 -11.54 -34.47
N GLN A 15 42.16 -12.69 -34.63
CA GLN A 15 41.02 -12.97 -35.51
C GLN A 15 39.67 -12.52 -34.96
N ILE A 16 38.81 -12.10 -35.89
CA ILE A 16 37.38 -12.41 -36.08
C ILE A 16 36.67 -13.05 -34.88
N LEU A 17 35.67 -12.35 -34.33
CA LEU A 17 34.34 -12.91 -34.09
C LEU A 17 33.31 -11.77 -34.18
N GLN A 18 32.56 -11.71 -35.28
CA GLN A 18 31.33 -10.92 -35.35
C GLN A 18 30.27 -11.68 -34.54
N ALA A 19 30.06 -11.27 -33.29
CA ALA A 19 28.88 -11.68 -32.55
C ALA A 19 27.69 -10.90 -33.12
N LEU A 20 26.74 -11.64 -33.69
CA LEU A 20 25.37 -11.21 -33.92
C LEU A 20 24.83 -10.65 -32.60
N ALA A 21 24.74 -9.33 -32.49
CA ALA A 21 24.02 -8.70 -31.40
C ALA A 21 22.54 -9.10 -31.55
N ALA A 22 22.05 -9.88 -30.59
CA ALA A 22 20.63 -10.11 -30.41
C ALA A 22 19.90 -8.76 -30.33
N PRO A 23 18.68 -8.63 -30.88
CA PRO A 23 17.92 -7.40 -30.72
C PRO A 23 17.74 -7.13 -29.23
N THR A 24 18.33 -6.03 -28.76
CA THR A 24 18.09 -5.50 -27.42
C THR A 24 16.60 -5.28 -27.26
N LEU A 25 16.00 -5.92 -26.26
CA LEU A 25 14.63 -5.70 -25.86
C LEU A 25 14.40 -4.19 -25.70
N ASP A 26 13.46 -3.67 -26.47
CA ASP A 26 13.10 -2.26 -26.53
C ASP A 26 12.69 -1.79 -25.13
N SER A 27 13.45 -0.87 -24.51
CA SER A 27 13.16 -0.32 -23.18
C SER A 27 12.05 0.74 -23.23
N GLN A 28 11.05 0.57 -24.10
CA GLN A 28 9.95 1.52 -24.31
C GLN A 28 8.68 1.16 -23.53
N LEU A 29 8.80 0.63 -22.32
CA LEU A 29 7.68 0.52 -21.39
C LEU A 29 7.94 1.36 -20.14
N THR A 30 7.33 2.55 -20.14
CA THR A 30 7.10 3.48 -19.02
C THR A 30 8.29 4.30 -18.50
N SER A 31 8.61 5.40 -19.21
CA SER A 31 9.28 6.53 -18.56
C SER A 31 8.34 7.13 -17.50
N GLN A 32 8.67 7.00 -16.22
CA GLN A 32 7.99 7.72 -15.14
C GLN A 32 8.05 9.23 -15.43
N LEU A 33 6.91 9.92 -15.40
CA LEU A 33 6.94 11.38 -15.46
C LEU A 33 7.63 11.89 -14.18
N PRO A 34 8.67 12.73 -14.27
CA PRO A 34 9.28 13.29 -13.08
C PRO A 34 8.24 14.09 -12.28
N GLY A 35 8.16 13.83 -10.97
CA GLY A 35 7.36 14.63 -10.03
C GLY A 35 6.01 14.05 -9.59
N LYS A 36 5.69 12.79 -9.91
CA LYS A 36 4.52 12.09 -9.33
C LYS A 36 4.96 11.04 -8.32
N TYR A 37 4.50 11.20 -7.08
CA TYR A 37 4.87 10.34 -5.96
C TYR A 37 3.63 9.68 -5.36
N VAL A 38 3.79 8.42 -4.95
CA VAL A 38 2.77 7.69 -4.20
C VAL A 38 3.36 7.36 -2.84
N PHE A 39 2.65 7.73 -1.78
CA PHE A 39 3.03 7.44 -0.41
C PHE A 39 1.99 6.52 0.23
N ALA A 40 2.45 5.65 1.12
CA ALA A 40 1.56 4.89 1.99
C ALA A 40 1.68 5.43 3.42
N HIS A 41 0.54 5.57 4.08
CA HIS A 41 0.51 5.82 5.51
C HIS A 41 1.02 4.58 6.26
N PHE A 42 1.87 4.78 7.26
CA PHE A 42 2.44 3.68 8.03
C PHE A 42 2.34 4.00 9.52
N MET A 43 1.63 3.17 10.27
CA MET A 43 1.40 3.35 11.71
C MET A 43 2.64 2.89 12.51
N VAL A 44 3.42 3.84 13.02
CA VAL A 44 4.56 3.54 13.89
C VAL A 44 4.07 3.07 15.27
N GLY A 45 2.89 3.52 15.71
CA GLY A 45 2.29 3.17 17.01
C GLY A 45 1.98 1.67 17.19
N ILE A 46 2.03 0.86 16.13
CA ILE A 46 1.75 -0.59 16.20
C ILE A 46 2.98 -1.45 15.91
N VAL A 47 4.18 -0.88 15.84
CA VAL A 47 5.40 -1.61 15.44
C VAL A 47 6.51 -1.54 16.50
N LYS A 48 6.13 -1.49 17.79
CA LYS A 48 7.10 -1.44 18.90
C LYS A 48 8.22 -2.47 18.77
N ASP A 49 7.88 -3.70 18.40
CA ASP A 49 8.81 -4.84 18.36
C ASP A 49 9.37 -5.12 16.95
N TYR A 50 9.09 -4.25 15.96
CA TYR A 50 9.67 -4.38 14.63
C TYR A 50 11.19 -4.36 14.67
N GLN A 51 11.77 -5.24 13.89
CA GLN A 51 13.20 -5.29 13.62
C GLN A 51 13.49 -4.68 12.25
N LEU A 52 14.77 -4.41 11.98
CA LEU A 52 15.22 -3.87 10.70
C LEU A 52 14.74 -4.73 9.50
N SER A 53 14.67 -6.05 9.65
CA SER A 53 14.19 -6.96 8.61
C SER A 53 12.71 -6.77 8.28
N ASN A 54 11.87 -6.47 9.27
CA ASN A 54 10.44 -6.23 9.03
C ASN A 54 10.22 -4.96 8.22
N TRP A 55 10.93 -3.88 8.58
CA TRP A 55 10.91 -2.64 7.80
C TRP A 55 11.33 -2.87 6.34
N LYS A 56 12.40 -3.64 6.10
CA LYS A 56 12.86 -3.95 4.74
C LYS A 56 11.83 -4.76 3.95
N GLU A 57 11.16 -5.71 4.58
CA GLU A 57 10.13 -6.53 3.94
C GLU A 57 8.94 -5.68 3.49
N ASP A 58 8.44 -4.80 4.36
CA ASP A 58 7.33 -3.89 4.05
C ASP A 58 7.71 -2.92 2.93
N MET A 59 8.93 -2.36 2.97
CA MET A 59 9.43 -1.47 1.93
C MET A 59 9.59 -2.17 0.59
N ALA A 60 10.09 -3.41 0.57
CA ALA A 60 10.19 -4.20 -0.66
C ALA A 60 8.80 -4.49 -1.26
N ALA A 61 7.82 -4.85 -0.41
CA ALA A 61 6.43 -5.04 -0.84
C ALA A 61 5.84 -3.74 -1.42
N ALA A 62 6.07 -2.60 -0.78
CA ALA A 62 5.60 -1.30 -1.24
C ALA A 62 6.27 -0.88 -2.57
N GLN A 63 7.58 -1.07 -2.70
CA GLN A 63 8.33 -0.81 -3.93
C GLN A 63 7.80 -1.65 -5.09
N SER A 64 7.44 -2.91 -4.85
CA SER A 64 6.97 -3.84 -5.89
C SER A 64 5.69 -3.39 -6.62
N ILE A 65 4.89 -2.52 -5.98
CA ILE A 65 3.68 -1.92 -6.55
C ILE A 65 3.84 -0.44 -6.90
N GLY A 66 5.04 0.12 -6.73
CA GLY A 66 5.39 1.47 -7.16
C GLY A 66 5.19 2.57 -6.12
N ILE A 67 4.94 2.23 -4.85
CA ILE A 67 4.96 3.19 -3.74
C ILE A 67 6.39 3.72 -3.59
N ASN A 68 6.53 5.02 -3.34
CA ASN A 68 7.80 5.72 -3.25
C ASN A 68 8.29 5.91 -1.82
N ALA A 69 7.36 6.12 -0.88
CA ALA A 69 7.72 6.39 0.51
C ALA A 69 6.65 5.95 1.51
N PHE A 70 7.06 5.77 2.76
CA PHE A 70 6.14 5.71 3.90
C PHE A 70 6.05 7.05 4.63
N ALA A 71 4.81 7.46 4.91
CA ALA A 71 4.49 8.52 5.85
C ALA A 71 4.37 7.89 7.25
N LEU A 72 5.43 8.03 8.05
CA LEU A 72 5.58 7.37 9.34
C LEU A 72 4.74 8.10 10.40
N ASN A 73 3.48 7.68 10.59
CA ASN A 73 2.60 8.19 11.64
C ASN A 73 3.14 7.79 13.00
N CYS A 74 3.55 8.76 13.80
CA CYS A 74 4.06 8.51 15.15
C CYS A 74 3.48 9.45 16.20
N ALA A 75 3.26 8.91 17.39
CA ALA A 75 2.81 9.66 18.57
C ALA A 75 3.99 10.06 19.47
N SER A 76 3.80 11.16 20.22
CA SER A 76 4.82 11.68 21.14
C SER A 76 4.95 10.87 22.43
N ILE A 77 3.88 10.16 22.78
CA ILE A 77 3.72 9.37 24.01
C ILE A 77 4.42 8.00 23.93
N ASP A 78 4.70 7.52 22.71
CA ASP A 78 5.32 6.24 22.48
C ASP A 78 6.83 6.32 22.73
N SER A 79 7.28 5.61 23.76
CA SER A 79 8.70 5.59 24.16
C SER A 79 9.61 4.96 23.10
N TYR A 80 9.05 4.17 22.19
CA TYR A 80 9.77 3.48 21.11
C TYR A 80 9.79 4.25 19.77
N THR A 81 9.07 5.37 19.64
CA THR A 81 9.10 6.23 18.43
C THR A 81 10.52 6.56 17.97
N PRO A 82 11.47 7.01 18.83
CA PRO A 82 12.84 7.28 18.39
C PRO A 82 13.53 6.05 17.79
N THR A 83 13.36 4.88 18.41
CA THR A 83 13.96 3.62 17.95
C THR A 83 13.40 3.18 16.61
N GLN A 84 12.07 3.19 16.47
CA GLN A 84 11.42 2.73 15.24
C GLN A 84 11.64 3.70 14.08
N LEU A 85 11.70 5.01 14.33
CA LEU A 85 12.14 5.97 13.30
C LEU A 85 13.57 5.67 12.85
N ALA A 86 14.52 5.47 13.77
CA ALA A 86 15.90 5.16 13.40
C ALA A 86 16.00 3.89 12.54
N LEU A 87 15.30 2.81 12.92
CA LEU A 87 15.23 1.58 12.13
C LEU A 87 14.59 1.78 10.75
N ALA A 88 13.52 2.58 10.67
CA ALA A 88 12.86 2.88 9.40
C ALA A 88 13.79 3.65 8.45
N TYR A 89 14.48 4.69 8.92
CA TYR A 89 15.43 5.44 8.09
C TYR A 89 16.63 4.59 7.66
N GLU A 90 17.15 3.74 8.55
CA GLU A 90 18.22 2.79 8.22
C GLU A 90 17.77 1.77 7.17
N ALA A 91 16.61 1.14 7.35
CA ALA A 91 16.07 0.18 6.40
C ALA A 91 15.83 0.82 5.03
N ALA A 92 15.23 2.01 5.02
CA ALA A 92 14.92 2.75 3.80
C ALA A 92 16.20 3.11 3.02
N GLU A 93 17.27 3.51 3.71
CA GLU A 93 18.55 3.74 3.05
C GLU A 93 19.11 2.46 2.43
N GLN A 94 19.09 1.35 3.18
CA GLN A 94 19.65 0.08 2.73
C GLN A 94 18.90 -0.56 1.53
N VAL A 95 17.60 -0.27 1.37
CA VAL A 95 16.79 -0.79 0.25
C VAL A 95 16.42 0.27 -0.78
N ASN A 96 17.07 1.44 -0.73
CA ASN A 96 16.82 2.57 -1.63
C ASN A 96 15.32 2.96 -1.70
N PHE A 97 14.67 2.99 -0.54
CA PHE A 97 13.33 3.50 -0.35
C PHE A 97 13.36 4.88 0.32
N LYS A 98 12.22 5.56 0.39
CA LYS A 98 12.10 6.85 1.08
C LYS A 98 11.13 6.76 2.25
N VAL A 99 11.34 7.60 3.24
CA VAL A 99 10.41 7.78 4.36
C VAL A 99 10.32 9.26 4.72
N PHE A 100 9.25 9.64 5.40
CA PHE A 100 9.16 10.93 6.07
C PHE A 100 8.27 10.81 7.30
N ILE A 101 8.47 11.68 8.28
CA ILE A 101 7.71 11.67 9.52
C ILE A 101 6.32 12.28 9.28
N SER A 102 5.30 11.62 9.81
CA SER A 102 3.95 12.15 9.96
C SER A 102 3.63 12.29 11.45
N PHE A 103 3.63 13.52 11.96
CA PHE A 103 3.37 13.74 13.38
C PHE A 103 1.87 13.64 13.69
N ASP A 104 1.50 12.78 14.64
CA ASP A 104 0.10 12.63 15.07
C ASP A 104 -0.34 13.68 16.09
N PHE A 105 -1.06 14.73 15.66
CA PHE A 105 -1.48 15.81 16.56
C PHE A 105 -2.61 15.45 17.53
N ALA A 106 -3.07 14.19 17.56
CA ALA A 106 -3.77 13.68 18.74
C ALA A 106 -2.83 13.57 19.96
N TYR A 107 -1.52 13.46 19.72
CA TYR A 107 -0.48 13.30 20.75
C TYR A 107 0.63 14.35 20.67
N TRP A 108 0.72 15.13 19.59
CA TRP A 108 1.63 16.27 19.43
C TRP A 108 0.88 17.60 19.54
N THR A 109 1.56 18.66 19.96
CA THR A 109 0.95 20.00 20.11
C THR A 109 1.89 21.12 19.63
N ASN A 110 1.38 22.34 19.53
CA ASN A 110 2.22 23.53 19.30
C ASN A 110 3.30 23.72 20.39
N GLY A 111 3.09 23.19 21.59
CA GLY A 111 4.08 23.19 22.67
C GLY A 111 5.31 22.32 22.36
N ASP A 112 5.19 21.36 21.45
CA ASP A 112 6.25 20.42 21.10
C ASP A 112 7.17 20.91 19.97
N THR A 113 7.03 22.16 19.55
CA THR A 113 7.80 22.78 18.45
C THR A 113 9.30 22.51 18.54
N ALA A 114 9.90 22.62 19.74
CA ALA A 114 11.31 22.34 19.94
C ALA A 114 11.67 20.87 19.66
N LYS A 115 10.86 19.93 20.17
CA LYS A 115 11.07 18.49 19.97
C LYS A 115 10.89 18.09 18.50
N ILE A 116 9.86 18.62 17.84
CA ILE A 116 9.65 18.44 16.39
C ILE A 116 10.85 18.98 15.60
N THR A 117 11.37 20.15 15.98
CA THR A 117 12.56 20.74 15.34
C THR A 117 13.79 19.85 15.46
N GLU A 118 14.01 19.20 16.61
CA GLU A 118 15.13 18.25 16.78
C GLU A 118 14.98 17.01 15.88
N TYR A 119 13.76 16.45 15.75
CA TYR A 119 13.50 15.39 14.77
C TYR A 119 13.81 15.85 13.35
N MET A 120 13.38 17.05 12.97
CA MET A 120 13.66 17.58 11.64
C MET A 120 15.16 17.84 11.42
N LYS A 121 15.90 18.33 12.42
CA LYS A 121 17.37 18.45 12.32
C LYS A 121 18.05 17.11 12.10
N GLN A 122 17.56 16.05 12.75
CA GLN A 122 18.12 14.71 12.65
C GLN A 122 17.86 14.09 11.27
N TYR A 123 16.65 14.22 10.74
CA TYR A 123 16.22 13.45 9.58
C TYR A 123 16.09 14.23 8.27
N ALA A 124 15.94 15.56 8.28
CA ALA A 124 15.63 16.33 7.07
C ALA A 124 16.68 16.21 5.95
N SER A 125 17.96 16.03 6.29
CA SER A 125 19.04 15.83 5.32
C SER A 125 19.42 14.35 5.13
N HIS A 126 18.72 13.42 5.78
CA HIS A 126 19.02 11.99 5.70
C HIS A 126 18.88 11.47 4.25
N PRO A 127 19.76 10.58 3.75
CA PRO A 127 19.67 10.07 2.37
C PRO A 127 18.32 9.40 2.03
N ALA A 128 17.71 8.74 3.03
CA ALA A 128 16.39 8.12 2.92
C ALA A 128 15.19 9.06 3.12
N GLN A 129 15.42 10.33 3.52
CA GLN A 129 14.34 11.30 3.66
C GLN A 129 13.68 11.58 2.30
N MET A 130 12.36 11.54 2.26
CA MET A 130 11.61 11.97 1.08
C MET A 130 11.81 13.48 0.88
N GLN A 131 12.28 13.86 -0.32
CA GLN A 131 12.54 15.24 -0.71
C GLN A 131 11.58 15.67 -1.81
N TYR A 132 11.07 16.90 -1.72
CA TYR A 132 10.31 17.54 -2.78
C TYR A 132 10.92 18.91 -3.06
N LYS A 133 11.39 19.13 -4.30
CA LYS A 133 12.08 20.36 -4.73
C LYS A 133 13.25 20.75 -3.81
N GLY A 134 14.00 19.76 -3.32
CA GLY A 134 15.16 19.95 -2.44
C GLY A 134 14.83 20.19 -0.96
N ALA A 135 13.54 20.10 -0.58
CA ALA A 135 13.09 20.24 0.80
C ALA A 135 12.55 18.92 1.36
N ALA A 136 12.82 18.65 2.63
CA ALA A 136 12.38 17.48 3.35
C ALA A 136 10.86 17.51 3.53
N VAL A 137 10.18 16.49 3.02
CA VAL A 137 8.74 16.34 3.22
C VAL A 137 8.46 15.99 4.68
N VAL A 138 7.41 16.57 5.25
CA VAL A 138 6.88 16.21 6.57
C VAL A 138 5.36 16.37 6.54
N SER A 139 4.61 15.51 7.22
CA SER A 139 3.16 15.60 7.29
C SER A 139 2.65 15.54 8.72
N THR A 140 1.33 15.64 8.87
CA THR A 140 0.64 15.51 10.16
C THR A 140 -0.62 14.70 10.00
N PHE A 141 -1.03 13.99 11.06
CA PHE A 141 -2.45 13.66 11.28
C PHE A 141 -3.05 14.79 12.13
N VAL A 142 -4.18 15.38 11.70
CA VAL A 142 -4.93 16.44 12.39
C VAL A 142 -4.11 17.65 12.91
N GLY A 143 -3.03 18.00 12.20
CA GLY A 143 -2.06 19.03 12.58
C GLY A 143 -2.25 20.38 11.87
N ASP A 144 -3.47 20.66 11.44
CA ASP A 144 -3.88 21.79 10.60
C ASP A 144 -3.42 23.16 11.14
N SER A 145 -3.46 23.28 12.47
CA SER A 145 -3.18 24.51 13.21
C SER A 145 -1.72 24.64 13.64
N PHE A 146 -0.86 23.69 13.29
CA PHE A 146 0.54 23.72 13.69
C PHE A 146 1.35 24.77 12.93
N ASN A 147 2.01 25.65 13.67
CA ASN A 147 2.87 26.68 13.09
C ASN A 147 4.25 26.08 12.74
N TRP A 148 4.47 25.84 11.44
CA TRP A 148 5.73 25.29 10.92
C TRP A 148 6.87 26.33 10.82
N ASP A 149 6.62 27.63 10.97
CA ASP A 149 7.65 28.66 10.76
C ASP A 149 8.85 28.54 11.71
N PRO A 150 8.67 28.32 13.03
CA PRO A 150 9.80 28.12 13.93
C PRO A 150 10.61 26.86 13.58
N VAL A 151 9.93 25.78 13.15
CA VAL A 151 10.60 24.55 12.72
C VAL A 151 11.44 24.81 11.47
N ARG A 152 10.90 25.52 10.47
CA ARG A 152 11.65 25.93 9.27
C ARG A 152 12.87 26.79 9.59
N GLN A 153 12.76 27.69 10.57
CA GLN A 153 13.88 28.54 11.00
C GLN A 153 14.93 27.75 11.79
N GLY A 154 14.49 26.75 12.56
CA GLY A 154 15.35 25.94 13.42
C GLY A 154 16.03 24.77 12.71
N THR A 155 15.55 24.35 11.54
CA THR A 155 16.12 23.23 10.77
C THR A 155 16.99 23.74 9.61
N PRO A 156 18.30 23.40 9.57
CA PRO A 156 19.20 23.88 8.50
C PRO A 156 18.81 23.42 7.09
N HIS A 157 18.20 22.23 6.97
CA HIS A 157 17.73 21.70 5.69
C HIS A 157 16.29 22.17 5.42
N PRO A 158 15.95 22.63 4.20
CA PRO A 158 14.60 23.13 3.90
C PRO A 158 13.50 22.10 4.17
N ILE A 159 12.33 22.55 4.61
CA ILE A 159 11.19 21.69 4.94
C ILE A 159 9.99 22.01 4.05
N TYR A 160 9.33 20.96 3.55
CA TYR A 160 8.09 21.00 2.81
C TYR A 160 6.98 20.30 3.62
N ALA A 161 6.22 21.09 4.38
CA ALA A 161 5.14 20.59 5.23
C ALA A 161 3.85 20.35 4.43
N LEU A 162 3.26 19.17 4.60
CA LEU A 162 2.00 18.70 4.04
C LEU A 162 1.04 18.32 5.18
N PRO A 163 0.44 19.31 5.88
CA PRO A 163 -0.49 19.00 6.96
C PRO A 163 -1.73 18.28 6.40
N ASN A 164 -2.25 17.31 7.15
CA ASN A 164 -3.65 16.88 6.96
C ASN A 164 -4.53 18.11 7.22
N LEU A 165 -5.39 18.44 6.26
CA LEU A 165 -6.38 19.49 6.33
C LEU A 165 -7.75 18.84 6.55
N GLN A 166 -8.23 18.86 7.78
CA GLN A 166 -9.57 18.48 8.19
C GLN A 166 -10.62 19.38 7.53
N ASP A 167 -11.82 18.83 7.35
CA ASP A 167 -12.97 19.63 6.96
C ASP A 167 -13.15 20.76 8.00
N PRO A 168 -13.27 22.03 7.58
CA PRO A 168 -13.56 23.14 8.49
C PRO A 168 -14.78 22.91 9.38
N ALA A 169 -15.76 22.12 8.94
CA ALA A 169 -16.92 21.72 9.74
C ALA A 169 -16.52 20.84 10.93
N ASP A 170 -15.55 19.94 10.75
CA ASP A 170 -15.05 19.05 11.79
C ASP A 170 -14.09 19.78 12.75
N ALA A 171 -13.24 20.65 12.20
CA ALA A 171 -12.25 21.44 12.95
C ALA A 171 -12.85 22.45 13.96
N THR A 172 -14.13 22.83 13.82
CA THR A 172 -14.79 23.85 14.66
C THR A 172 -15.55 23.30 15.85
N THR A 173 -15.65 21.97 16.01
CA THR A 173 -16.46 21.32 17.06
C THR A 173 -15.74 21.08 18.39
N GLY A 174 -14.61 21.75 18.65
CA GLY A 174 -13.71 21.44 19.79
C GLY A 174 -12.79 20.28 19.42
N PRO A 175 -12.12 19.58 20.36
CA PRO A 175 -11.48 18.33 20.00
C PRO A 175 -12.61 17.37 19.63
N ALA A 176 -12.98 17.37 18.35
CA ALA A 176 -13.30 16.15 17.67
C ALA A 176 -12.10 15.23 17.97
N LYS A 177 -12.20 14.50 19.09
CA LYS A 177 -11.63 13.18 19.14
C LYS A 177 -11.96 12.60 17.78
N SER A 178 -10.95 12.14 17.07
CA SER A 178 -11.01 11.27 15.92
C SER A 178 -11.89 10.04 16.25
N ALA A 179 -13.17 10.26 16.47
CA ALA A 179 -14.19 9.25 16.65
C ALA A 179 -14.47 8.54 15.31
N ASP A 180 -13.65 8.79 14.30
CA ASP A 180 -13.61 8.08 13.03
C ASP A 180 -12.34 7.21 12.91
N ASP A 181 -11.57 7.04 13.98
CA ASP A 181 -10.49 6.04 14.07
C ASP A 181 -11.04 4.62 14.33
N TYR A 182 -12.17 4.31 13.69
CA TYR A 182 -12.77 2.99 13.67
C TYR A 182 -12.30 2.28 12.40
N GLY A 183 -11.04 1.80 12.37
CA GLY A 183 -10.57 1.10 11.16
C GLY A 183 -9.11 0.70 11.03
N GLU A 184 -8.24 0.85 12.04
CA GLU A 184 -6.81 0.51 11.87
C GLU A 184 -6.51 -1.00 11.73
N SER A 185 -7.53 -1.86 11.69
CA SER A 185 -7.37 -3.30 11.48
C SER A 185 -7.16 -3.71 10.01
N HIS A 186 -7.07 -2.76 9.07
CA HIS A 186 -6.74 -3.06 7.67
C HIS A 186 -5.31 -2.66 7.33
N TYR A 187 -4.65 -3.46 6.51
CA TYR A 187 -3.28 -3.22 6.08
C TYR A 187 -3.16 -3.61 4.61
N ILE A 188 -2.17 -3.10 3.90
CA ILE A 188 -1.86 -3.58 2.54
C ILE A 188 -0.42 -4.09 2.46
N GLY A 189 0.29 -4.12 3.59
CA GLY A 189 1.61 -4.75 3.72
C GLY A 189 1.50 -6.27 3.93
N PRO A 190 2.63 -6.97 4.02
CA PRO A 190 2.68 -8.29 4.64
C PRO A 190 2.16 -8.25 6.08
N TYR A 191 1.53 -9.34 6.54
CA TYR A 191 1.22 -9.48 7.97
C TYR A 191 2.52 -9.81 8.72
N SER A 192 2.89 -9.00 9.71
CA SER A 192 4.08 -9.22 10.54
C SER A 192 3.68 -9.71 11.91
N ALA A 193 4.29 -10.79 12.42
CA ALA A 193 4.07 -11.23 13.80
C ALA A 193 4.70 -10.29 14.86
N HIS A 194 5.50 -9.31 14.44
CA HIS A 194 6.17 -8.34 15.31
C HIS A 194 5.41 -7.01 15.45
N HIS A 195 4.17 -6.91 14.96
CA HIS A 195 3.30 -5.79 15.32
C HIS A 195 2.87 -5.94 16.78
N SER A 196 2.79 -4.82 17.50
CA SER A 196 2.24 -4.79 18.84
C SER A 196 0.72 -4.88 18.79
N ASP A 197 0.13 -5.54 19.78
CA ASP A 197 -1.30 -5.56 19.97
C ASP A 197 -1.77 -4.26 20.65
N ASP A 198 -2.40 -3.41 19.86
CA ASP A 198 -3.10 -2.19 20.26
C ASP A 198 -4.61 -2.44 20.49
N GLY A 199 -5.04 -3.70 20.42
CA GLY A 199 -6.43 -4.13 20.31
C GLY A 199 -6.80 -4.50 18.88
N SER A 200 -6.26 -3.81 17.87
CA SER A 200 -6.61 -3.97 16.45
C SER A 200 -6.15 -5.31 15.86
N SER A 201 -5.06 -5.86 16.40
CA SER A 201 -4.43 -7.10 15.93
C SER A 201 -5.40 -8.28 15.85
N GLN A 202 -6.34 -8.36 16.79
CA GLN A 202 -7.30 -9.46 16.88
C GLN A 202 -8.21 -9.51 15.65
N TRP A 203 -8.57 -8.36 15.08
CA TRP A 203 -9.44 -8.29 13.91
C TRP A 203 -8.66 -8.45 12.59
N ALA A 204 -7.36 -8.19 12.59
CA ALA A 204 -6.47 -8.36 11.44
C ALA A 204 -5.87 -9.78 11.34
N ALA A 205 -5.77 -10.51 12.45
CA ALA A 205 -5.23 -11.85 12.49
C ALA A 205 -6.01 -12.81 11.57
N ASN A 206 -5.28 -13.52 10.70
CA ASN A 206 -5.85 -14.40 9.66
C ASN A 206 -6.79 -13.71 8.65
N MET A 207 -6.73 -12.38 8.57
CA MET A 207 -7.40 -11.57 7.55
C MET A 207 -6.34 -10.97 6.61
N PRO A 208 -5.85 -11.73 5.62
CA PRO A 208 -4.96 -11.18 4.61
C PRO A 208 -5.67 -10.09 3.81
N HIS A 209 -4.92 -9.05 3.47
CA HIS A 209 -5.36 -7.92 2.65
C HIS A 209 -4.42 -7.65 1.47
N ASP A 210 -3.36 -8.44 1.35
CA ASP A 210 -2.30 -8.28 0.37
C ASP A 210 -2.78 -8.40 -1.08
N GLY A 211 -3.85 -9.16 -1.34
CA GLY A 211 -4.48 -9.22 -2.66
C GLY A 211 -4.87 -7.84 -3.22
N TRP A 212 -5.18 -6.85 -2.37
CA TRP A 212 -5.44 -5.48 -2.83
C TRP A 212 -4.22 -4.79 -3.44
N ARG A 213 -2.99 -5.21 -3.09
CA ARG A 213 -1.78 -4.68 -3.74
C ARG A 213 -1.79 -4.93 -5.25
N ASN A 214 -2.33 -6.06 -5.69
CA ASN A 214 -2.43 -6.41 -7.10
C ASN A 214 -3.40 -5.47 -7.84
N LEU A 215 -4.48 -5.07 -7.16
CA LEU A 215 -5.40 -4.04 -7.68
C LEU A 215 -4.74 -2.67 -7.77
N PHE A 216 -3.96 -2.25 -6.77
CA PHE A 216 -3.38 -0.89 -6.76
C PHE A 216 -2.25 -0.71 -7.76
N LYS A 217 -1.44 -1.75 -8.00
CA LYS A 217 -0.26 -1.71 -8.89
C LYS A 217 -0.54 -1.05 -10.26
N PRO A 218 -1.55 -1.46 -11.05
CA PRO A 218 -1.81 -0.85 -12.36
C PRO A 218 -2.32 0.61 -12.26
N TYR A 219 -3.04 0.98 -11.21
CA TYR A 219 -3.44 2.37 -10.98
C TYR A 219 -2.25 3.25 -10.60
N ILE A 220 -1.35 2.76 -9.75
CA ILE A 220 -0.11 3.45 -9.39
C ILE A 220 0.75 3.66 -10.64
N ALA A 221 0.89 2.62 -11.48
CA ALA A 221 1.60 2.72 -12.74
C ALA A 221 0.99 3.78 -13.67
N ALA A 222 -0.33 3.78 -13.85
CA ALA A 222 -1.04 4.77 -14.66
C ALA A 222 -0.90 6.20 -14.11
N TYR A 223 -1.04 6.37 -12.79
CA TYR A 223 -0.84 7.66 -12.14
C TYR A 223 0.57 8.20 -12.46
N LYS A 224 1.61 7.38 -12.24
CA LYS A 224 3.03 7.77 -12.42
C LYS A 224 3.41 8.02 -13.89
N SER A 225 2.81 7.31 -14.84
CA SER A 225 3.03 7.54 -16.27
C SER A 225 2.21 8.72 -16.82
N GLY A 226 1.20 9.19 -16.06
CA GLY A 226 0.24 10.18 -16.56
C GLY A 226 -0.85 9.60 -17.46
N ALA A 227 -0.96 8.27 -17.55
CA ALA A 227 -2.07 7.62 -18.22
C ALA A 227 -3.39 7.93 -17.51
N LYS A 228 -4.47 8.01 -18.29
CA LYS A 228 -5.83 8.27 -17.78
C LYS A 228 -6.50 7.02 -17.20
N THR A 229 -6.03 5.85 -17.60
CA THR A 229 -6.61 4.55 -17.22
C THR A 229 -5.49 3.54 -16.97
N PRO A 230 -5.69 2.57 -16.06
CA PRO A 230 -4.78 1.45 -15.86
C PRO A 230 -4.66 0.57 -17.10
N THR A 231 -3.49 -0.04 -17.28
CA THR A 231 -3.28 -1.14 -18.24
C THR A 231 -3.25 -2.46 -17.48
N VAL A 232 -3.94 -3.47 -18.01
CA VAL A 232 -3.91 -4.83 -17.47
C VAL A 232 -3.09 -5.71 -18.41
N GLU A 233 -2.03 -6.32 -17.88
CA GLU A 233 -1.08 -7.14 -18.65
C GLU A 233 -1.27 -8.64 -18.41
N VAL A 234 -1.84 -9.02 -17.28
CA VAL A 234 -2.06 -10.41 -16.85
C VAL A 234 -3.48 -10.54 -16.34
N ASP A 235 -4.12 -11.66 -16.68
CA ASP A 235 -5.44 -11.98 -16.14
C ASP A 235 -5.33 -12.36 -14.66
N GLU A 236 -6.11 -11.70 -13.81
CA GLU A 236 -6.12 -11.93 -12.37
C GLU A 236 -7.50 -11.67 -11.78
N VAL A 237 -7.80 -12.33 -10.66
CA VAL A 237 -8.96 -12.06 -9.82
C VAL A 237 -8.51 -11.70 -8.42
N VAL A 238 -9.06 -10.62 -7.86
CA VAL A 238 -8.95 -10.27 -6.43
C VAL A 238 -10.35 -10.28 -5.84
N TYR A 239 -10.54 -10.96 -4.72
CA TYR A 239 -11.84 -11.08 -4.07
C TYR A 239 -11.74 -10.69 -2.60
N TRP A 240 -12.85 -10.20 -2.05
CA TRP A 240 -12.95 -9.94 -0.62
C TRP A 240 -14.38 -10.08 -0.09
N TYR A 241 -14.46 -10.50 1.17
CA TYR A 241 -15.73 -10.72 1.87
C TYR A 241 -15.51 -10.81 3.37
N ARG A 242 -16.55 -10.55 4.16
CA ARG A 242 -16.51 -10.71 5.62
C ARG A 242 -16.58 -12.18 6.05
N PRO A 243 -16.02 -12.54 7.21
CA PRO A 243 -16.10 -13.91 7.73
C PRO A 243 -17.52 -14.34 8.14
N THR A 244 -18.41 -13.39 8.42
CA THR A 244 -19.79 -13.64 8.82
C THR A 244 -20.74 -12.60 8.19
N PRO A 245 -22.02 -12.95 7.95
CA PRO A 245 -23.05 -11.97 7.63
C PRO A 245 -23.22 -10.93 8.74
N LYS A 246 -23.60 -9.69 8.39
CA LYS A 246 -23.73 -8.58 9.36
C LYS A 246 -24.72 -8.84 10.49
N GLY A 247 -25.72 -9.69 10.23
CA GLY A 247 -26.78 -10.01 11.18
C GLY A 247 -26.44 -11.11 12.18
N VAL A 248 -25.28 -11.76 12.06
CA VAL A 248 -24.87 -12.80 13.01
C VAL A 248 -24.59 -12.15 14.37
N VAL A 249 -25.20 -12.69 15.42
CA VAL A 249 -24.97 -12.27 16.81
C VAL A 249 -23.78 -13.07 17.37
N CYS A 250 -22.69 -12.39 17.65
CA CYS A 250 -21.51 -13.01 18.25
C CYS A 250 -21.70 -13.21 19.76
N THR A 251 -21.21 -14.32 20.31
CA THR A 251 -21.56 -14.76 21.68
C THR A 251 -20.54 -14.41 22.75
N GLY A 252 -19.33 -14.03 22.37
CA GLY A 252 -18.20 -13.77 23.29
C GLY A 252 -17.79 -12.31 23.40
N ASP A 253 -18.46 -11.41 22.69
CA ASP A 253 -18.16 -9.99 22.70
C ASP A 253 -18.94 -9.28 23.82
N ILE A 254 -18.24 -8.49 24.64
CA ILE A 254 -18.86 -7.66 25.68
C ILE A 254 -19.49 -6.39 25.09
N LEU A 255 -19.08 -6.02 23.86
CA LEU A 255 -19.62 -4.90 23.11
C LEU A 255 -20.67 -5.38 22.10
N SER A 256 -21.56 -4.47 21.72
CA SER A 256 -22.50 -4.72 20.62
C SER A 256 -21.78 -4.67 19.27
N ALA A 257 -22.46 -5.15 18.22
CA ALA A 257 -22.02 -4.91 16.84
C ALA A 257 -21.67 -3.43 16.63
N PRO A 258 -20.63 -3.12 15.82
CA PRO A 258 -20.17 -1.75 15.61
C PRO A 258 -21.27 -0.88 15.01
N MET A 259 -21.26 0.40 15.40
CA MET A 259 -22.12 1.41 14.80
C MET A 259 -21.87 1.46 13.28
N GLY A 260 -22.94 1.53 12.49
CA GLY A 260 -22.84 1.51 11.02
C GLY A 260 -22.81 0.11 10.38
N ALA A 261 -22.79 -0.99 11.16
CA ALA A 261 -22.83 -2.36 10.62
C ALA A 261 -23.97 -2.60 9.61
N ASN A 262 -25.11 -1.93 9.81
CA ASN A 262 -26.28 -2.03 8.94
C ASN A 262 -26.07 -1.41 7.55
N MET A 263 -25.12 -0.48 7.38
CA MET A 263 -24.77 0.15 6.10
C MET A 263 -24.05 -0.81 5.15
N LEU A 264 -23.52 -1.90 5.69
CA LEU A 264 -22.76 -2.88 4.93
C LEU A 264 -23.70 -3.88 4.24
N SER A 265 -23.29 -4.40 3.08
CA SER A 265 -24.00 -5.45 2.37
C SER A 265 -23.39 -6.82 2.65
N ASP A 266 -24.23 -7.86 2.71
CA ASP A 266 -23.76 -9.26 2.73
C ASP A 266 -23.43 -9.70 1.31
N SER A 267 -22.23 -9.32 0.87
CA SER A 267 -21.77 -9.53 -0.50
C SER A 267 -20.36 -10.10 -0.56
N VAL A 268 -20.12 -10.93 -1.58
CA VAL A 268 -18.78 -11.30 -2.02
C VAL A 268 -18.41 -10.38 -3.15
N PHE A 269 -17.35 -9.59 -2.96
CA PHE A 269 -16.84 -8.68 -3.98
C PHE A 269 -15.73 -9.35 -4.76
N VAL A 270 -15.71 -9.10 -6.06
CA VAL A 270 -14.71 -9.65 -6.98
C VAL A 270 -14.29 -8.57 -7.95
N ALA A 271 -13.02 -8.18 -7.89
CA ALA A 271 -12.36 -7.36 -8.89
C ALA A 271 -11.64 -8.29 -9.88
N THR A 272 -12.07 -8.21 -11.13
CA THR A 272 -11.43 -8.92 -12.25
C THR A 272 -10.49 -7.96 -12.95
N MET A 273 -9.28 -8.42 -13.24
CA MET A 273 -8.30 -7.72 -14.06
C MET A 273 -8.11 -8.58 -15.31
N LEU A 274 -8.73 -8.19 -16.43
CA LEU A 274 -8.73 -9.00 -17.64
C LEU A 274 -8.06 -8.30 -18.83
N THR A 275 -7.22 -9.03 -19.54
CA THR A 275 -6.59 -8.63 -20.80
C THR A 275 -7.57 -8.65 -21.98
N SER A 276 -8.66 -9.42 -21.88
CA SER A 276 -9.72 -9.55 -22.88
C SER A 276 -11.02 -9.99 -22.20
N PRO A 277 -12.20 -9.69 -22.79
CA PRO A 277 -13.48 -10.06 -22.20
C PRO A 277 -13.57 -11.56 -21.85
N ALA A 278 -14.25 -11.87 -20.75
CA ALA A 278 -14.42 -13.23 -20.23
C ALA A 278 -15.71 -13.32 -19.40
N THR A 279 -16.08 -14.53 -18.99
CA THR A 279 -17.19 -14.77 -18.06
C THR A 279 -16.64 -15.15 -16.69
N LEU A 280 -16.97 -14.37 -15.67
CA LEU A 280 -16.74 -14.68 -14.26
C LEU A 280 -17.89 -15.55 -13.73
N THR A 281 -17.57 -16.68 -13.13
CA THR A 281 -18.50 -17.48 -12.33
C THR A 281 -18.11 -17.38 -10.86
N VAL A 282 -19.04 -16.99 -10.01
CA VAL A 282 -18.86 -16.98 -8.54
C VAL A 282 -19.90 -17.90 -7.90
N GLN A 283 -19.47 -18.77 -6.99
CA GLN A 283 -20.35 -19.53 -6.12
C GLN A 283 -20.02 -19.22 -4.67
N SER A 284 -21.05 -18.82 -3.90
CA SER A 284 -20.91 -18.40 -2.51
C SER A 284 -21.74 -19.31 -1.61
N GLY A 285 -21.10 -20.17 -0.83
CA GLY A 285 -21.79 -21.18 -0.05
C GLY A 285 -22.63 -22.12 -0.92
N ASP A 286 -23.84 -22.42 -0.44
CA ASP A 286 -24.83 -23.23 -1.16
C ASP A 286 -25.65 -22.43 -2.18
N ASN A 287 -25.36 -21.13 -2.38
CA ASN A 287 -26.03 -20.34 -3.41
C ASN A 287 -25.74 -20.92 -4.80
N ALA A 288 -26.70 -20.79 -5.72
CA ALA A 288 -26.48 -21.15 -7.12
C ALA A 288 -25.33 -20.32 -7.72
N PRO A 289 -24.46 -20.89 -8.58
CA PRO A 289 -23.42 -20.13 -9.26
C PRO A 289 -23.99 -18.97 -10.07
N VAL A 290 -23.38 -17.80 -9.94
CA VAL A 290 -23.71 -16.59 -10.69
C VAL A 290 -22.68 -16.39 -11.79
N ASN A 291 -23.13 -16.26 -13.04
CA ASN A 291 -22.28 -15.96 -14.20
C ASN A 291 -22.42 -14.49 -14.58
N ILE A 292 -21.30 -13.81 -14.79
CA ILE A 292 -21.22 -12.39 -15.10
C ILE A 292 -20.28 -12.23 -16.29
N ASP A 293 -20.75 -11.63 -17.37
CA ASP A 293 -19.89 -11.25 -18.49
C ASP A 293 -19.13 -9.97 -18.12
N VAL A 294 -17.81 -10.04 -18.25
CA VAL A 294 -16.89 -8.98 -17.82
C VAL A 294 -16.06 -8.52 -19.02
N PRO A 295 -15.98 -7.21 -19.31
CA PRO A 295 -15.10 -6.69 -20.35
C PRO A 295 -13.62 -6.79 -19.96
N ALA A 296 -12.73 -6.47 -20.90
CA ALA A 296 -11.32 -6.24 -20.57
C ALA A 296 -11.16 -5.02 -19.65
N GLY A 297 -10.08 -5.00 -18.86
CA GLY A 297 -9.77 -3.97 -17.88
C GLY A 297 -10.01 -4.44 -16.45
N ILE A 298 -10.15 -3.47 -15.54
CA ILE A 298 -10.39 -3.72 -14.12
C ILE A 298 -11.86 -3.45 -13.81
N VAL A 299 -12.60 -4.48 -13.43
CA VAL A 299 -14.04 -4.40 -13.14
C VAL A 299 -14.36 -5.06 -11.82
N THR A 300 -15.01 -4.32 -10.92
CA THR A 300 -15.53 -4.84 -9.66
C THR A 300 -16.99 -5.25 -9.82
N SER A 301 -17.27 -6.51 -9.53
CA SER A 301 -18.61 -7.09 -9.44
C SER A 301 -18.88 -7.58 -8.01
N ASN A 302 -20.14 -7.85 -7.70
CA ASN A 302 -20.52 -8.47 -6.43
C ASN A 302 -21.63 -9.50 -6.62
N VAL A 303 -21.68 -10.47 -5.71
CA VAL A 303 -22.76 -11.46 -5.61
C VAL A 303 -23.23 -11.58 -4.17
N SER A 304 -24.44 -12.10 -3.96
CA SER A 304 -24.98 -12.36 -2.62
C SER A 304 -24.11 -13.35 -1.85
N MET A 305 -23.75 -12.99 -0.62
CA MET A 305 -22.98 -13.84 0.28
C MET A 305 -23.82 -15.02 0.78
N GLY A 306 -23.26 -16.22 0.71
CA GLY A 306 -23.78 -17.45 1.29
C GLY A 306 -22.82 -18.04 2.32
N ILE A 307 -23.37 -18.74 3.30
CA ILE A 307 -22.61 -19.47 4.32
C ILE A 307 -21.84 -20.62 3.67
N GLY A 308 -20.56 -20.79 4.01
CA GLY A 308 -19.70 -21.85 3.50
C GLY A 308 -18.53 -21.35 2.67
N GLY A 309 -18.00 -22.24 1.83
CA GLY A 309 -16.86 -21.95 0.95
C GLY A 309 -17.22 -21.01 -0.20
N GLN A 310 -16.23 -20.29 -0.70
CA GLN A 310 -16.38 -19.37 -1.82
C GLN A 310 -15.58 -19.92 -3.00
N SER A 311 -16.09 -19.87 -4.22
CA SER A 311 -15.33 -20.29 -5.41
C SER A 311 -15.47 -19.30 -6.55
N PHE A 312 -14.39 -19.19 -7.32
CA PHE A 312 -14.25 -18.24 -8.40
C PHE A 312 -13.68 -18.95 -9.61
N LYS A 313 -14.24 -18.68 -10.79
CA LYS A 313 -13.76 -19.21 -12.05
C LYS A 313 -13.91 -18.16 -13.14
N VAL A 314 -12.91 -18.01 -13.98
CA VAL A 314 -13.00 -17.17 -15.18
C VAL A 314 -12.86 -18.07 -16.40
N THR A 315 -13.82 -17.96 -17.31
CA THR A 315 -13.79 -18.70 -18.58
C THR A 315 -13.73 -17.74 -19.77
N ARG A 316 -12.92 -18.09 -20.76
CA ARG A 316 -12.82 -17.36 -22.02
C ARG A 316 -12.87 -18.36 -23.16
N ASN A 317 -13.77 -18.15 -24.12
CA ASN A 317 -13.99 -19.06 -25.26
C ASN A 317 -14.25 -20.53 -24.83
N GLY A 318 -15.00 -20.72 -23.73
CA GLY A 318 -15.32 -22.05 -23.19
C GLY A 318 -14.18 -22.74 -22.42
N GLN A 319 -13.00 -22.12 -22.32
CA GLN A 319 -11.87 -22.64 -21.54
C GLN A 319 -11.75 -21.90 -20.21
N THR A 320 -11.47 -22.64 -19.13
CA THR A 320 -11.14 -22.04 -17.83
C THR A 320 -9.72 -21.45 -17.90
N ILE A 321 -9.60 -20.16 -17.64
CA ILE A 321 -8.30 -19.46 -17.60
C ILE A 321 -7.84 -19.18 -16.17
N LEU A 322 -8.76 -19.01 -15.23
CA LEU A 322 -8.49 -18.84 -13.81
C LEU A 322 -9.52 -19.63 -13.00
N SER A 323 -9.10 -20.25 -11.90
CA SER A 323 -9.98 -20.94 -10.99
C SER A 323 -9.36 -20.99 -9.59
N GLY A 324 -10.17 -20.78 -8.56
CA GLY A 324 -9.70 -20.82 -7.17
C GLY A 324 -10.82 -20.88 -6.16
N GLN A 325 -10.44 -21.21 -4.93
CA GLN A 325 -11.33 -21.23 -3.76
C GLN A 325 -10.96 -20.08 -2.83
N GLY A 326 -11.94 -19.49 -2.16
CA GLY A 326 -11.73 -18.56 -1.07
C GLY A 326 -11.06 -19.26 0.11
N GLY A 327 -10.08 -18.62 0.74
CA GLY A 327 -9.29 -19.22 1.81
C GLY A 327 -9.98 -19.19 3.19
N LEU A 328 -11.15 -18.55 3.30
CA LEU A 328 -11.95 -18.53 4.53
C LEU A 328 -13.41 -18.84 4.22
N ALA A 329 -13.99 -19.85 4.89
CA ALA A 329 -15.42 -20.11 4.79
C ALA A 329 -16.21 -19.05 5.59
N VAL A 330 -17.29 -18.54 5.00
CA VAL A 330 -18.25 -17.67 5.70
C VAL A 330 -19.02 -18.51 6.70
N LYS A 331 -19.16 -18.03 7.93
CA LYS A 331 -19.85 -18.73 9.02
C LYS A 331 -21.11 -17.99 9.44
N ASP A 332 -22.06 -18.74 9.98
CA ASP A 332 -23.29 -18.24 10.60
C ASP A 332 -23.12 -18.02 12.11
N ASN A 333 -21.91 -18.19 12.64
CA ASN A 333 -21.56 -17.99 14.04
C ASN A 333 -20.21 -17.28 14.21
N CYS A 334 -20.05 -16.59 15.33
CA CYS A 334 -18.82 -15.91 15.73
C CYS A 334 -18.70 -15.80 17.25
N VAL A 335 -17.47 -15.65 17.72
CA VAL A 335 -17.18 -15.33 19.12
C VAL A 335 -17.14 -13.81 19.30
N ASN A 336 -16.37 -13.10 18.47
CA ASN A 336 -16.24 -11.64 18.49
C ASN A 336 -16.76 -11.03 17.19
N TYR A 337 -17.27 -9.80 17.25
CA TYR A 337 -17.67 -9.10 16.04
C TYR A 337 -16.42 -8.73 15.23
N ASN A 338 -16.21 -9.40 14.11
CA ASN A 338 -15.14 -9.06 13.16
C ASN A 338 -15.75 -8.65 11.81
N PHE A 339 -15.79 -7.33 11.60
CA PHE A 339 -16.28 -6.72 10.36
C PHE A 339 -15.17 -6.45 9.34
N ASN A 340 -13.94 -6.90 9.63
CA ASN A 340 -12.85 -6.91 8.67
C ASN A 340 -13.15 -7.89 7.53
N VAL A 341 -12.35 -7.83 6.46
CA VAL A 341 -12.56 -8.66 5.29
C VAL A 341 -11.40 -9.59 5.05
N TYR A 342 -11.71 -10.81 4.65
CA TYR A 342 -10.73 -11.71 4.07
C TYR A 342 -10.52 -11.30 2.61
N VAL A 343 -9.29 -11.04 2.21
CA VAL A 343 -8.92 -10.73 0.82
C VAL A 343 -8.05 -11.85 0.27
N GLY A 344 -8.33 -12.28 -0.95
CA GLY A 344 -7.47 -13.21 -1.67
C GLY A 344 -7.33 -12.84 -3.14
N SER A 345 -6.43 -13.52 -3.82
CA SER A 345 -6.19 -13.36 -5.25
C SER A 345 -5.99 -14.70 -5.96
N ILE A 346 -6.27 -14.73 -7.26
CA ILE A 346 -6.06 -15.86 -8.17
C ILE A 346 -5.36 -15.30 -9.40
N GLY A 347 -4.06 -15.55 -9.52
CA GLY A 347 -3.25 -15.20 -10.68
C GLY A 347 -3.20 -16.31 -11.72
N GLY A 348 -2.93 -15.91 -12.97
CA GLY A 348 -2.67 -16.80 -14.10
C GLY A 348 -1.21 -17.24 -14.25
#